data_AF-A0A7X7GUM9-F1
#
_entry.id   AF-A0A7X7GUM9-F1
#
_cell.length_a   1.000
_cell.length_b   1.000
_cell.length_c   1.000
_cell.angle_alpha   90.00
_cell.angle_beta   90.00
_cell.angle_gamma   90.00
#
_symmetry.space_group_name_H-M   'P 1'
#
loop_
_entity.id
_entity.type
_entity.pdbx_description
1 polymer ?
#
loop_
_entity_poly.entity_id
_entity_poly.type
_entity_poly.pdbx_seq_one_letter_code
_entity_poly.pdbx_strand_id
1 'polypeptide(L)'
;MRASQLFAGAWALIATTGCADRLLTQGLEEPISVQDAQFIEGELPGLPPLTREQVDEGVAPVRPNSLAATAGTTRLRPHLGGVVFSGYVSDDAVALALRIEGQGSGYWVFPAGALDPSVPGSLTWRRNVDFHAIPPGRHRLLVAAIDAEGRSGTQVSSSLCIHSPIYDNGNACDPRRAPPATVISLTWDRPVDLDLVVTTPTGDVIDAKDPASGPFGPPPQQRLDRSAPGAGYLDLDSNRDCVLDGVQRENVIFEAPLPGRYRVYANLYDACGEASARYELTVNTRAPGAEEGTFEVAQSKRLVGNVIDLQANSGDRRGTYITEFVLGE
;
A
#
# COMPACT_ATOMS: atom_id res chain seq x y z
N MET A 1 -47.54 60.41 32.95
CA MET A 1 -46.14 60.84 32.71
C MET A 1 -45.26 60.23 33.79
N ARG A 2 -44.05 59.82 33.38
CA ARG A 2 -42.93 59.22 34.15
C ARG A 2 -42.97 57.70 34.33
N ALA A 3 -42.16 57.08 33.47
CA ALA A 3 -41.57 55.75 33.58
C ALA A 3 -40.59 55.66 34.76
N SER A 4 -40.35 54.42 35.25
CA SER A 4 -39.08 53.90 35.78
C SER A 4 -39.27 52.42 36.15
N GLN A 5 -38.86 51.49 35.28
CA GLN A 5 -37.65 50.65 35.41
C GLN A 5 -37.79 49.48 36.40
N LEU A 6 -38.15 48.31 35.86
CA LEU A 6 -37.95 47.00 36.49
C LEU A 6 -36.60 46.44 36.01
N PHE A 7 -35.65 46.26 36.94
CA PHE A 7 -34.41 45.53 36.73
C PHE A 7 -34.71 44.03 36.66
N ALA A 8 -34.69 43.45 35.46
CA ALA A 8 -34.60 42.01 35.27
C ALA A 8 -33.11 41.62 35.25
N GLY A 9 -32.66 40.94 36.31
CA GLY A 9 -31.32 40.38 36.39
C GLY A 9 -31.14 39.28 35.36
N ALA A 10 -30.21 39.49 34.44
CA ALA A 10 -29.83 38.54 33.40
C ALA A 10 -29.08 37.35 34.02
N TRP A 11 -29.66 36.16 33.85
CA TRP A 11 -28.95 34.90 34.03
C TRP A 11 -27.95 34.72 32.88
N ALA A 12 -26.67 34.87 33.19
CA ALA A 12 -25.59 34.55 32.25
C ALA A 12 -25.51 33.03 32.07
N LEU A 13 -26.05 32.53 30.97
CA LEU A 13 -25.69 31.22 30.44
C LEU A 13 -24.23 31.28 29.99
N ILE A 14 -23.34 30.69 30.79
CA ILE A 14 -21.97 30.40 30.38
C ILE A 14 -22.07 29.28 29.33
N ALA A 15 -21.99 29.67 28.06
CA ALA A 15 -21.78 28.74 26.98
C ALA A 15 -20.36 28.16 27.14
N THR A 16 -20.27 26.92 27.60
CA THR A 16 -19.05 26.13 27.49
C THR A 16 -18.79 25.91 26.00
N THR A 17 -17.98 26.77 25.40
CA THR A 17 -17.32 26.45 24.14
C THR A 17 -16.37 25.29 24.46
N GLY A 18 -16.87 24.08 24.28
CA GLY A 18 -16.01 22.90 24.22
C GLY A 18 -14.94 23.17 23.17
N CYS A 19 -13.69 22.88 23.51
CA CYS A 19 -12.65 22.70 22.51
C CYS A 19 -13.18 21.67 21.53
N ALA A 20 -13.73 22.12 20.41
CA ALA A 20 -14.02 21.26 19.29
C ALA A 20 -12.70 20.57 18.94
N ASP A 21 -12.79 19.26 18.77
CA ASP A 21 -11.75 18.40 18.28
C ASP A 21 -10.84 19.17 17.33
N ARG A 22 -9.57 19.26 17.68
CA ARG A 22 -8.57 19.74 16.73
C ARG A 22 -8.54 18.67 15.63
N LEU A 23 -9.38 18.87 14.63
CA LEU A 23 -9.49 18.04 13.44
C LEU A 23 -8.08 17.70 13.01
N LEU A 24 -7.78 16.40 12.93
CA LEU A 24 -6.69 15.94 12.08
C LEU A 24 -6.78 16.77 10.80
N THR A 25 -5.72 17.47 10.43
CA THR A 25 -5.71 18.20 9.15
C THR A 25 -6.10 17.18 8.09
N GLN A 26 -7.19 17.39 7.34
CA GLN A 26 -7.74 16.41 6.38
C GLN A 26 -6.65 15.78 5.49
N GLY A 27 -5.60 16.55 5.15
CA GLY A 27 -4.41 16.05 4.45
C GLY A 27 -3.66 14.87 5.10
N LEU A 28 -3.81 14.59 6.39
CA LEU A 28 -3.23 13.40 7.05
C LEU A 28 -4.08 12.15 6.85
N GLU A 29 -5.36 12.31 6.51
CA GLU A 29 -6.29 11.20 6.22
C GLU A 29 -6.29 10.84 4.73
N GLU A 30 -5.66 11.68 3.90
CA GLU A 30 -5.52 11.44 2.46
C GLU A 30 -4.69 10.17 2.19
N PRO A 31 -4.97 9.46 1.08
CA PRO A 31 -4.28 8.22 0.72
C PRO A 31 -2.80 8.44 0.38
N ILE A 32 -2.40 9.69 0.14
CA ILE A 32 -1.01 10.12 0.04
C ILE A 32 -0.80 11.43 0.78
N SER A 33 0.42 11.64 1.26
CA SER A 33 0.90 12.96 1.66
C SER A 33 2.16 13.35 0.89
N VAL A 34 2.33 14.65 0.65
CA VAL A 34 3.48 15.17 -0.11
C VAL A 34 4.28 16.09 0.80
N GLN A 35 5.56 15.78 0.99
CA GLN A 35 6.45 16.59 1.83
C GLN A 35 6.61 18.01 1.26
N ASP A 36 6.62 19.00 2.15
CA ASP A 36 6.73 20.43 1.81
C ASP A 36 5.66 20.91 0.80
N ALA A 37 4.45 20.35 0.90
CA ALA A 37 3.30 20.71 0.08
C ALA A 37 2.10 21.09 0.95
N GLN A 38 1.19 21.87 0.37
CA GLN A 38 -0.09 22.22 0.98
C GLN A 38 -1.20 21.37 0.37
N PHE A 39 -2.01 20.75 1.21
CA PHE A 39 -3.23 20.07 0.78
C PHE A 39 -4.34 21.08 0.47
N ILE A 40 -5.06 20.87 -0.64
CA ILE A 40 -6.24 21.62 -1.05
C ILE A 40 -7.35 20.63 -1.41
N GLU A 41 -8.51 20.78 -0.80
CA GLU A 41 -9.70 19.98 -1.10
C GLU A 41 -10.27 20.32 -2.49
N GLY A 42 -10.76 19.31 -3.20
CA GLY A 42 -11.47 19.46 -4.48
C GLY A 42 -10.72 18.93 -5.70
N GLU A 43 -11.22 19.29 -6.88
CA GLU A 43 -10.70 18.78 -8.14
C GLU A 43 -9.34 19.38 -8.51
N LEU A 44 -8.48 18.55 -9.11
CA LEU A 44 -7.21 19.00 -9.64
C LEU A 44 -7.44 20.07 -10.74
N PRO A 45 -6.77 21.23 -10.70
CA PRO A 45 -6.99 22.30 -11.65
C PRO A 45 -6.48 21.95 -13.06
N GLY A 46 -6.98 22.66 -14.06
CA GLY A 46 -6.53 22.55 -15.45
C GLY A 46 -7.34 21.58 -16.30
N LEU A 47 -6.87 21.39 -17.53
CA LEU A 47 -7.47 20.48 -18.50
C LEU A 47 -6.97 19.06 -18.26
N PRO A 48 -7.81 18.02 -18.47
CA PRO A 48 -7.38 16.64 -18.31
C PRO A 48 -6.21 16.31 -19.25
N PRO A 49 -5.45 15.24 -18.97
CA PRO A 49 -4.39 14.78 -19.86
C PRO A 49 -4.93 14.51 -21.27
N LEU A 50 -4.15 14.87 -22.29
CA LEU A 50 -4.51 14.58 -23.67
C LEU A 50 -4.72 13.07 -23.85
N THR A 51 -5.74 12.71 -24.63
CA THR A 51 -5.93 11.31 -25.04
C THR A 51 -4.88 10.92 -26.07
N ARG A 52 -4.70 9.62 -26.28
CA ARG A 52 -3.76 9.11 -27.29
C ARG A 52 -4.10 9.63 -28.68
N GLU A 53 -5.39 9.67 -29.01
CA GLU A 53 -5.89 10.16 -30.29
C GLU A 53 -5.53 11.64 -30.49
N GLN A 54 -5.71 12.48 -29.47
CA GLN A 54 -5.33 13.90 -29.53
C GLN A 54 -3.81 14.08 -29.74
N VAL A 55 -3.00 13.26 -29.08
CA VAL A 55 -1.54 13.28 -29.27
C VAL A 55 -1.18 12.84 -30.69
N ASP A 56 -1.81 11.79 -31.21
CA ASP A 56 -1.58 11.28 -32.57
C ASP A 56 -2.02 12.30 -33.65
N GLU A 57 -3.04 13.13 -33.35
CA GLU A 57 -3.48 14.27 -34.17
C GLU A 57 -2.58 15.51 -34.04
N GLY A 58 -1.57 15.48 -33.16
CA GLY A 58 -0.64 16.59 -32.96
C GLY A 58 -1.18 17.74 -32.12
N VAL A 59 -2.22 17.51 -31.31
CA VAL A 59 -2.70 18.51 -30.35
C VAL A 59 -1.60 18.81 -29.33
N ALA A 60 -1.22 20.07 -29.22
CA ALA A 60 -0.23 20.52 -28.25
C ALA A 60 -0.87 20.72 -26.86
N PRO A 61 -0.15 20.41 -25.76
CA PRO A 61 -0.61 20.74 -24.42
C PRO A 61 -0.73 22.26 -24.24
N VAL A 62 -1.77 22.69 -23.54
CA VAL A 62 -1.99 24.10 -23.17
C VAL A 62 -1.07 24.43 -21.98
N ARG A 63 -0.33 25.53 -22.06
CA ARG A 63 0.54 25.99 -20.96
C ARG A 63 -0.25 26.75 -19.87
N PRO A 64 0.24 26.79 -18.62
CA PRO A 64 1.38 26.02 -18.11
C PRO A 64 1.03 24.53 -18.06
N ASN A 65 1.99 23.65 -18.37
CA ASN A 65 1.76 22.21 -18.38
C ASN A 65 2.91 21.43 -17.76
N SER A 66 2.56 20.31 -17.13
CA SER A 66 3.54 19.31 -16.76
C SER A 66 3.93 18.49 -18.00
N LEU A 67 5.21 18.16 -18.13
CA LEU A 67 5.77 17.43 -19.28
C LEU A 67 5.98 15.96 -18.93
N ALA A 68 6.32 15.67 -17.67
CA ALA A 68 6.56 14.31 -17.19
C ALA A 68 6.37 14.24 -15.67
N ALA A 69 5.98 13.07 -15.20
CA ALA A 69 5.99 12.71 -13.78
C ALA A 69 6.43 11.24 -13.64
N THR A 70 7.49 11.00 -12.87
CA THR A 70 8.07 9.67 -12.74
C THR A 70 8.38 9.37 -11.27
N ALA A 71 8.03 8.17 -10.83
CA ALA A 71 8.41 7.65 -9.51
C ALA A 71 9.84 7.09 -9.58
N GLY A 72 10.65 7.33 -8.54
CA GLY A 72 12.00 6.81 -8.40
C GLY A 72 12.07 5.29 -8.15
N THR A 73 10.92 4.62 -7.97
CA THR A 73 10.81 3.17 -7.79
C THR A 73 9.51 2.65 -8.41
N THR A 74 9.53 1.39 -8.84
CA THR A 74 8.35 0.66 -9.32
C THR A 74 7.74 -0.26 -8.25
N ARG A 75 8.36 -0.33 -7.06
CA ARG A 75 7.91 -1.16 -5.93
C ARG A 75 7.04 -0.35 -4.97
N LEU A 76 5.98 0.26 -5.50
CA LEU A 76 5.04 1.04 -4.69
C LEU A 76 4.10 0.10 -3.94
N ARG A 77 3.83 0.38 -2.66
CA ARG A 77 2.91 -0.40 -1.84
C ARG A 77 2.21 0.53 -0.83
N PRO A 78 1.06 0.11 -0.27
CA PRO A 78 0.44 0.87 0.81
C PRO A 78 1.42 1.09 1.97
N HIS A 79 1.31 2.22 2.66
CA HIS A 79 2.18 2.60 3.79
C HIS A 79 3.67 2.80 3.44
N LEU A 80 4.03 2.91 2.16
CA LEU A 80 5.39 3.22 1.75
C LEU A 80 5.66 4.73 1.82
N GLY A 81 6.54 5.14 2.73
CA GLY A 81 7.04 6.51 2.84
C GLY A 81 8.28 6.79 1.96
N GLY A 82 8.52 8.08 1.68
CA GLY A 82 9.75 8.60 1.09
C GLY A 82 9.88 8.35 -0.40
N VAL A 83 8.78 8.10 -1.12
CA VAL A 83 8.85 7.83 -2.56
C VAL A 83 9.13 9.14 -3.30
N VAL A 84 10.29 9.20 -3.94
CA VAL A 84 10.67 10.35 -4.76
C VAL A 84 9.87 10.34 -6.06
N PHE A 85 9.13 11.41 -6.32
CA PHE A 85 8.60 11.75 -7.63
C PHE A 85 9.36 12.92 -8.21
N SER A 86 9.59 12.90 -9.51
CA SER A 86 10.26 14.00 -10.21
C SER A 86 9.78 14.13 -11.65
N GLY A 87 10.04 15.28 -12.25
CA GLY A 87 9.74 15.52 -13.65
C GLY A 87 10.06 16.93 -14.09
N TYR A 88 9.45 17.30 -15.22
CA TYR A 88 9.62 18.60 -15.85
C TYR A 88 8.27 19.30 -16.00
N VAL A 89 8.30 20.62 -15.94
CA VAL A 89 7.15 21.50 -16.13
C VAL A 89 7.55 22.69 -17.00
N SER A 90 6.60 23.31 -17.69
CA SER A 90 6.86 24.50 -18.49
C SER A 90 7.45 25.67 -17.68
N ASP A 91 8.26 26.50 -18.33
CA ASP A 91 8.97 27.65 -17.71
C ASP A 91 8.09 28.82 -17.26
N ASP A 92 6.79 28.80 -17.59
CA ASP A 92 5.77 29.74 -17.12
C ASP A 92 5.02 29.27 -15.86
N ALA A 93 5.35 28.09 -15.32
CA ALA A 93 4.78 27.59 -14.07
C ALA A 93 5.52 28.12 -12.83
N VAL A 94 4.77 28.44 -11.77
CA VAL A 94 5.31 28.80 -10.45
C VAL A 94 5.04 27.71 -9.40
N ALA A 95 4.03 26.87 -9.63
CA ALA A 95 3.66 25.77 -8.75
C ALA A 95 3.16 24.56 -9.55
N LEU A 96 3.08 23.42 -8.87
CA LEU A 96 2.45 22.21 -9.36
C LEU A 96 1.41 21.71 -8.37
N ALA A 97 0.36 21.08 -8.89
CA ALA A 97 -0.62 20.34 -8.12
C ALA A 97 -0.55 18.86 -8.49
N LEU A 98 -0.62 17.97 -7.50
CA LEU A 98 -0.50 16.52 -7.68
C LEU A 98 -1.63 15.79 -6.95
N ARG A 99 -2.23 14.80 -7.62
CA ARG A 99 -3.14 13.83 -6.99
C ARG A 99 -3.04 12.44 -7.62
N ILE A 100 -3.63 11.45 -6.98
CA ILE A 100 -3.93 10.16 -7.60
C ILE A 100 -5.40 10.15 -8.01
N GLU A 101 -5.67 9.89 -9.29
CA GLU A 101 -7.02 9.90 -9.85
C GLU A 101 -7.95 8.91 -9.11
N GLY A 102 -9.12 9.41 -8.70
CA GLY A 102 -10.11 8.61 -7.98
C GLY A 102 -9.72 8.24 -6.54
N GLN A 103 -8.64 8.80 -6.00
CA GLN A 103 -8.18 8.57 -4.64
C GLN A 103 -8.12 9.89 -3.87
N GLY A 104 -8.62 9.88 -2.63
CA GLY A 104 -8.58 11.04 -1.75
C GLY A 104 -9.66 12.08 -2.04
N SER A 105 -9.63 13.18 -1.29
CA SER A 105 -10.61 14.28 -1.40
C SER A 105 -10.05 15.54 -2.06
N GLY A 106 -8.76 15.55 -2.42
CA GLY A 106 -8.11 16.74 -2.94
C GLY A 106 -6.78 16.50 -3.66
N TYR A 107 -5.94 17.52 -3.64
CA TYR A 107 -4.63 17.53 -4.29
C TYR A 107 -3.60 18.29 -3.44
N TRP A 108 -2.33 18.05 -3.75
CA TRP A 108 -1.19 18.64 -3.06
C TRP A 108 -0.49 19.65 -3.94
N VAL A 109 -0.32 20.88 -3.43
CA VAL A 109 0.33 21.98 -4.14
C VAL A 109 1.72 22.25 -3.57
N PHE A 110 2.70 22.40 -4.46
CA PHE A 110 4.07 22.74 -4.09
C PHE A 110 4.75 23.60 -5.16
N PRO A 111 5.78 24.39 -4.80
CA PRO A 111 6.45 25.27 -5.76
C PRO A 111 7.19 24.49 -6.85
N ALA A 112 7.24 25.05 -8.05
CA ALA A 112 8.11 24.57 -9.12
C ALA A 112 9.59 24.70 -8.71
N GLY A 113 10.44 23.84 -9.27
CA GLY A 113 11.88 23.88 -9.03
C GLY A 113 12.60 24.84 -9.98
N ALA A 114 13.91 24.63 -10.12
CA ALA A 114 14.77 25.47 -10.94
C ALA A 114 14.72 25.07 -12.43
N LEU A 115 15.11 26.00 -13.30
CA LEU A 115 15.34 25.76 -14.72
C LEU A 115 16.36 24.63 -14.92
N ASP A 116 16.07 23.72 -15.85
CA ASP A 116 17.03 22.73 -16.29
C ASP A 116 17.83 23.26 -17.50
N PRO A 117 19.14 23.51 -17.39
CA PRO A 117 19.93 23.96 -18.53
C PRO A 117 20.06 22.91 -19.64
N SER A 118 19.80 21.64 -19.35
CA SER A 118 19.81 20.54 -20.32
C SER A 118 18.47 20.34 -21.04
N VAL A 119 17.38 20.92 -20.53
CA VAL A 119 16.04 20.88 -21.14
C VAL A 119 15.51 22.31 -21.31
N PRO A 120 15.84 22.98 -22.43
CA PRO A 120 15.45 24.37 -22.66
C PRO A 120 13.94 24.60 -22.50
N GLY A 121 13.56 25.67 -21.79
CA GLY A 121 12.17 26.06 -21.59
C GLY A 121 11.41 25.23 -20.55
N SER A 122 12.12 24.48 -19.68
CA SER A 122 11.53 23.64 -18.64
C SER A 122 12.13 23.90 -17.26
N LEU A 123 11.27 23.86 -16.23
CA LEU A 123 11.66 23.76 -14.83
C LEU A 123 11.63 22.30 -14.39
N THR A 124 12.51 21.94 -13.48
CA THR A 124 12.48 20.63 -12.79
C THR A 124 11.55 20.69 -11.59
N TRP A 125 11.10 19.53 -11.13
CA TRP A 125 10.52 19.39 -9.80
C TRP A 125 10.85 18.02 -9.21
N ARG A 126 10.88 17.95 -7.88
CA ARG A 126 11.12 16.72 -7.12
C ARG A 126 10.42 16.77 -5.78
N ARG A 127 9.65 15.76 -5.42
CA ARG A 127 8.97 15.67 -4.11
C ARG A 127 9.00 14.26 -3.55
N ASN A 128 9.06 14.18 -2.22
CA ASN A 128 8.85 12.92 -1.50
C ASN A 128 7.36 12.78 -1.23
N VAL A 129 6.82 11.60 -1.54
CA VAL A 129 5.43 11.24 -1.36
C VAL A 129 5.35 10.02 -0.47
N ASP A 130 4.52 10.11 0.56
CA ASP A 130 4.23 9.02 1.47
C ASP A 130 2.86 8.44 1.10
N PHE A 131 2.81 7.13 0.87
CA PHE A 131 1.56 6.41 0.64
C PHE A 131 0.98 5.96 1.97
N HIS A 132 -0.32 6.12 2.15
CA HIS A 132 -1.07 5.64 3.32
C HIS A 132 -1.94 4.43 2.91
N ALA A 133 -3.22 4.44 3.27
CA ALA A 133 -4.20 3.42 2.91
C ALA A 133 -4.71 3.60 1.47
N ILE A 134 -3.82 3.41 0.48
CA ILE A 134 -4.20 3.35 -0.93
C ILE A 134 -4.54 1.90 -1.34
N PRO A 135 -5.62 1.65 -2.09
CA PRO A 135 -5.91 0.30 -2.58
C PRO A 135 -4.81 -0.22 -3.52
N PRO A 136 -4.45 -1.51 -3.45
CA PRO A 136 -3.61 -2.12 -4.48
C PRO A 136 -4.23 -1.99 -5.87
N GLY A 137 -3.36 -1.88 -6.87
CA GLY A 137 -3.71 -1.95 -8.28
C GLY A 137 -3.14 -0.84 -9.15
N ARG A 138 -3.68 -0.72 -10.36
CA ARG A 138 -3.30 0.34 -11.29
C ARG A 138 -3.98 1.64 -10.93
N HIS A 139 -3.15 2.67 -10.77
CA HIS A 139 -3.57 4.03 -10.50
C HIS A 139 -2.98 4.98 -11.53
N ARG A 140 -3.55 6.19 -11.61
CA ARG A 140 -3.00 7.27 -12.41
C ARG A 140 -2.62 8.43 -11.50
N LEU A 141 -1.35 8.78 -11.50
CA LEU A 141 -0.88 10.04 -10.95
C LEU A 141 -1.24 11.14 -11.94
N LEU A 142 -1.86 12.22 -11.48
CA LEU A 142 -2.15 13.41 -12.26
C LEU A 142 -1.34 14.58 -11.71
N VAL A 143 -0.68 15.33 -12.59
CA VAL A 143 0.07 16.53 -12.23
C VAL A 143 -0.34 17.70 -13.12
N ALA A 144 -0.77 18.79 -12.49
CA ALA A 144 -1.11 20.05 -13.13
C ALA A 144 -0.05 21.11 -12.83
N ALA A 145 0.23 21.98 -13.78
CA ALA A 145 1.11 23.13 -13.59
C ALA A 145 0.28 24.39 -13.35
N ILE A 146 0.77 25.32 -12.55
CA ILE A 146 0.04 26.52 -12.15
C ILE A 146 0.93 27.74 -12.36
N ASP A 147 0.43 28.76 -13.06
CA ASP A 147 1.13 30.02 -13.30
C ASP A 147 0.95 31.03 -12.15
N ALA A 148 1.58 32.21 -12.27
CA ALA A 148 1.52 33.26 -11.26
C ALA A 148 0.11 33.83 -11.02
N GLU A 149 -0.78 33.71 -12.02
CA GLU A 149 -2.17 34.12 -11.94
C GLU A 149 -3.10 33.01 -11.41
N GLY A 150 -2.55 31.84 -11.08
CA GLY A 150 -3.31 30.68 -10.60
C GLY A 150 -4.01 29.89 -11.71
N ARG A 151 -3.67 30.13 -12.98
CA ARG A 151 -4.22 29.37 -14.12
C ARG A 151 -3.43 28.10 -14.32
N SER A 152 -4.13 27.07 -14.78
CA SER A 152 -3.56 25.76 -15.07
C SER A 152 -3.92 25.34 -16.50
N GLY A 153 -2.94 24.80 -17.22
CA GLY A 153 -3.12 24.27 -18.55
C GLY A 153 -3.40 22.77 -18.54
N THR A 154 -2.78 22.05 -19.47
CA THR A 154 -2.98 20.60 -19.63
C THR A 154 -2.21 19.80 -18.57
N GLN A 155 -2.91 18.91 -17.89
CA GLN A 155 -2.33 17.95 -16.94
C GLN A 155 -1.50 16.87 -17.65
N VAL A 156 -0.55 16.28 -16.95
CA VAL A 156 0.10 15.03 -17.37
C VAL A 156 -0.39 13.88 -16.50
N SER A 157 -0.46 12.67 -17.07
CA SER A 157 -0.70 11.45 -16.31
C SER A 157 0.52 10.52 -16.33
N SER A 158 0.71 9.80 -15.22
CA SER A 158 1.67 8.72 -15.12
C SER A 158 1.00 7.50 -14.50
N SER A 159 1.25 6.31 -15.06
CA SER A 159 0.68 5.07 -14.54
C SER A 159 1.50 4.59 -13.35
N LEU A 160 0.81 4.35 -12.24
CA LEU A 160 1.38 3.74 -11.04
C LEU A 160 0.81 2.34 -10.86
N CYS A 161 1.65 1.43 -10.39
CA CYS A 161 1.24 0.12 -9.91
C CYS A 161 1.51 0.06 -8.41
N ILE A 162 0.44 0.07 -7.62
CA ILE A 162 0.50 -0.16 -6.17
C ILE A 162 0.37 -1.67 -5.96
N HIS A 163 1.45 -2.32 -5.54
CA HIS A 163 1.48 -3.76 -5.32
C HIS A 163 0.64 -4.16 -4.10
N SER A 164 0.03 -5.35 -4.18
CA SER A 164 -0.68 -5.93 -3.05
C SER A 164 0.31 -6.25 -1.90
N PRO A 165 -0.06 -6.00 -0.64
CA PRO A 165 0.72 -6.46 0.51
C PRO A 165 0.77 -7.99 0.58
N ILE A 166 -0.29 -8.67 0.14
CA ILE A 166 -0.32 -10.12 -0.04
C ILE A 166 0.29 -10.44 -1.41
N TYR A 167 1.24 -11.35 -1.46
CA TYR A 167 1.92 -11.71 -2.70
C TYR A 167 0.93 -12.25 -3.75
N ASP A 168 0.81 -11.59 -4.91
CA ASP A 168 -0.24 -11.85 -5.90
C ASP A 168 0.30 -12.00 -7.34
N ASN A 169 1.61 -12.20 -7.51
CA ASN A 169 2.29 -12.21 -8.82
C ASN A 169 2.07 -10.93 -9.67
N GLY A 170 1.70 -9.81 -9.02
CA GLY A 170 1.38 -8.54 -9.67
C GLY A 170 -0.04 -8.49 -10.25
N ASN A 171 -0.92 -9.42 -9.88
CA ASN A 171 -2.31 -9.49 -10.34
C ASN A 171 -3.08 -8.20 -10.10
N ALA A 172 -2.87 -7.51 -8.97
CA ALA A 172 -3.53 -6.23 -8.69
C ALA A 172 -3.34 -5.19 -9.80
N CYS A 173 -2.17 -5.19 -10.45
CA CYS A 173 -1.83 -4.23 -11.51
C CYS A 173 -2.05 -4.75 -12.93
N ASP A 174 -2.25 -6.06 -13.08
CA ASP A 174 -2.54 -6.73 -14.34
C ASP A 174 -3.42 -7.96 -14.06
N PRO A 175 -4.75 -7.80 -14.15
CA PRO A 175 -5.70 -8.86 -13.83
C PRO A 175 -5.52 -10.14 -14.67
N ARG A 176 -4.78 -10.09 -15.79
CA ARG A 176 -4.48 -11.28 -16.61
C ARG A 176 -3.32 -12.11 -16.06
N ARG A 177 -2.55 -11.58 -15.11
CA ARG A 177 -1.55 -12.36 -14.38
C ARG A 177 -2.25 -13.20 -13.33
N ALA A 178 -2.04 -14.52 -13.40
CA ALA A 178 -2.56 -15.41 -12.39
C ALA A 178 -1.83 -15.15 -11.05
N PRO A 179 -2.56 -14.83 -9.96
CA PRO A 179 -1.97 -14.87 -8.63
C PRO A 179 -1.61 -16.32 -8.28
N PRO A 180 -0.81 -16.55 -7.24
CA PRO A 180 -0.59 -17.90 -6.73
C PRO A 180 -1.93 -18.58 -6.42
N ALA A 181 -1.99 -19.89 -6.62
CA ALA A 181 -3.23 -20.63 -6.35
C ALA A 181 -3.63 -20.52 -4.87
N THR A 182 -2.66 -20.44 -3.95
CA THR A 182 -2.92 -20.16 -2.53
C THR A 182 -1.78 -19.38 -1.89
N VAL A 183 -2.13 -18.39 -1.06
CA VAL A 183 -1.22 -17.67 -0.17
C VAL A 183 -1.79 -17.65 1.24
N ILE A 184 -1.02 -18.18 2.19
CA ILE A 184 -1.32 -18.14 3.62
C ILE A 184 -0.50 -16.99 4.19
N SER A 185 -1.15 -15.98 4.76
CA SER A 185 -0.51 -14.75 5.18
C SER A 185 -0.79 -14.50 6.65
N LEU A 186 0.26 -14.32 7.45
CA LEU A 186 0.19 -13.97 8.87
C LEU A 186 0.73 -12.55 9.04
N THR A 187 -0.06 -11.66 9.63
CA THR A 187 0.30 -10.26 9.93
C THR A 187 0.13 -9.99 11.41
N TRP A 188 0.87 -9.04 11.96
CA TRP A 188 0.75 -8.69 13.38
C TRP A 188 1.05 -7.21 13.65
N ASP A 189 0.67 -6.73 14.84
CA ASP A 189 0.60 -5.30 15.18
C ASP A 189 1.70 -4.77 16.11
N ARG A 190 2.65 -5.64 16.49
CA ARG A 190 3.75 -5.32 17.42
C ARG A 190 5.09 -5.83 16.88
N PRO A 191 6.22 -5.20 17.23
CA PRO A 191 7.53 -5.58 16.69
C PRO A 191 8.11 -6.86 17.33
N VAL A 192 7.34 -7.96 17.31
CA VAL A 192 7.75 -9.30 17.76
C VAL A 192 8.31 -10.11 16.59
N ASP A 193 9.10 -11.14 16.93
CA ASP A 193 9.60 -12.15 16.01
C ASP A 193 8.60 -13.33 15.99
N LEU A 194 7.68 -13.31 15.02
CA LEU A 194 6.53 -14.23 14.94
C LEU A 194 6.56 -14.99 13.61
N ASP A 195 6.85 -16.29 13.69
CA ASP A 195 6.93 -17.14 12.51
C ASP A 195 5.56 -17.71 12.12
N LEU A 196 5.31 -17.72 10.82
CA LEU A 196 4.27 -18.52 10.19
C LEU A 196 4.78 -19.93 9.94
N VAL A 197 4.12 -20.91 10.56
CA VAL A 197 4.42 -22.33 10.36
C VAL A 197 3.26 -23.02 9.65
N VAL A 198 3.54 -23.67 8.52
CA VAL A 198 2.54 -24.38 7.73
C VAL A 198 2.93 -25.85 7.57
N THR A 199 2.04 -26.77 7.92
CA THR A 199 2.18 -28.19 7.59
C THR A 199 1.34 -28.53 6.37
N THR A 200 1.98 -29.13 5.36
CA THR A 200 1.35 -29.57 4.11
C THR A 200 0.58 -30.89 4.28
N PRO A 201 -0.26 -31.29 3.30
CA PRO A 201 -0.93 -32.59 3.31
C PRO A 201 0.02 -33.79 3.34
N THR A 202 1.23 -33.65 2.79
CA THR A 202 2.28 -34.67 2.79
C THR A 202 3.02 -34.77 4.12
N GLY A 203 2.80 -33.82 5.04
CA GLY A 203 3.42 -33.76 6.35
C GLY A 203 4.67 -32.89 6.42
N ASP A 204 5.09 -32.30 5.30
CA ASP A 204 6.20 -31.35 5.26
C ASP A 204 5.84 -30.09 6.06
N VAL A 205 6.85 -29.46 6.65
CA VAL A 205 6.70 -28.21 7.37
C VAL A 205 7.43 -27.11 6.60
N ILE A 206 6.77 -25.97 6.44
CA ILE A 206 7.36 -24.75 5.91
C ILE A 206 7.33 -23.72 7.04
N ASP A 207 8.49 -23.24 7.44
CA ASP A 207 8.71 -22.21 8.47
C ASP A 207 10.04 -21.48 8.25
N ALA A 208 10.46 -20.61 9.17
CA ALA A 208 11.72 -19.86 9.06
C ALA A 208 12.98 -20.75 9.00
N LYS A 209 12.96 -21.96 9.56
CA LYS A 209 14.09 -22.91 9.56
C LYS A 209 14.12 -23.72 8.26
N ASP A 210 12.96 -24.17 7.80
CA ASP A 210 12.77 -24.92 6.57
C ASP A 210 11.84 -24.12 5.62
N PRO A 211 12.34 -23.07 4.94
CA PRO A 211 11.49 -22.07 4.26
C PRO A 211 10.88 -22.55 2.95
N ALA A 212 11.05 -23.83 2.59
CA ALA A 212 10.51 -24.37 1.35
C ALA A 212 10.28 -25.88 1.46
N SER A 213 9.19 -26.34 0.86
CA SER A 213 8.91 -27.76 0.58
C SER A 213 8.68 -27.95 -0.92
N GLY A 214 9.03 -29.14 -1.42
CA GLY A 214 8.86 -29.53 -2.82
C GLY A 214 10.17 -29.88 -3.53
N PRO A 215 10.13 -30.12 -4.85
CA PRO A 215 11.31 -30.53 -5.60
C PRO A 215 12.27 -29.36 -5.84
N PHE A 216 13.55 -29.61 -5.56
CA PHE A 216 14.63 -28.68 -5.85
C PHE A 216 15.37 -29.10 -7.12
N GLY A 217 15.80 -28.09 -7.90
CA GLY A 217 16.62 -28.30 -9.09
C GLY A 217 17.99 -28.91 -8.76
N PRO A 218 18.71 -29.43 -9.77
CA PRO A 218 20.00 -30.06 -9.56
C PRO A 218 21.05 -29.05 -9.04
N PRO A 219 22.12 -29.55 -8.39
CA PRO A 219 23.28 -28.73 -8.06
C PRO A 219 23.87 -28.04 -9.32
N PRO A 220 24.49 -26.86 -9.18
CA PRO A 220 24.78 -26.16 -7.93
C PRO A 220 23.66 -25.21 -7.46
N GLN A 221 22.65 -24.92 -8.29
CA GLN A 221 21.71 -23.85 -7.97
C GLN A 221 20.65 -24.26 -6.94
N GLN A 222 20.30 -25.56 -6.80
CA GLN A 222 19.34 -26.10 -5.80
C GLN A 222 18.15 -25.17 -5.52
N ARG A 223 17.52 -24.64 -6.57
CA ARG A 223 16.38 -23.73 -6.44
C ARG A 223 15.10 -24.55 -6.42
N LEU A 224 14.16 -24.16 -5.56
CA LEU A 224 12.80 -24.73 -5.58
C LEU A 224 12.18 -24.49 -6.96
N ASP A 225 11.66 -25.56 -7.58
CA ASP A 225 10.74 -25.43 -8.70
C ASP A 225 9.37 -25.04 -8.16
N ARG A 226 9.12 -23.73 -8.06
CA ARG A 226 7.87 -23.18 -7.53
C ARG A 226 6.63 -23.61 -8.31
N SER A 227 6.79 -24.04 -9.57
CA SER A 227 5.68 -24.48 -10.42
C SER A 227 5.31 -25.95 -10.21
N ALA A 228 6.19 -26.72 -9.55
CA ALA A 228 5.93 -28.12 -9.29
C ALA A 228 4.76 -28.30 -8.31
N PRO A 229 3.89 -29.30 -8.52
CA PRO A 229 2.80 -29.59 -7.59
C PRO A 229 3.30 -29.81 -6.16
N GLY A 230 2.69 -29.12 -5.21
CA GLY A 230 3.04 -29.14 -3.79
C GLY A 230 4.20 -28.25 -3.38
N ALA A 231 4.90 -27.61 -4.33
CA ALA A 231 5.96 -26.67 -4.00
C ALA A 231 5.39 -25.45 -3.26
N GLY A 232 5.91 -25.22 -2.05
CA GLY A 232 5.54 -24.10 -1.21
C GLY A 232 6.77 -23.45 -0.61
N TYR A 233 6.71 -22.14 -0.38
CA TYR A 233 7.83 -21.41 0.21
C TYR A 233 7.37 -20.23 1.07
N LEU A 234 8.15 -19.93 2.10
CA LEU A 234 8.09 -18.72 2.90
C LEU A 234 8.78 -17.58 2.15
N ASP A 235 8.16 -16.39 2.12
CA ASP A 235 8.72 -15.24 1.39
C ASP A 235 9.74 -14.44 2.20
N LEU A 236 9.52 -14.32 3.50
CA LEU A 236 10.32 -13.56 4.45
C LEU A 236 10.19 -14.17 5.85
N ASP A 237 11.30 -14.12 6.58
CA ASP A 237 11.43 -14.37 8.01
C ASP A 237 11.44 -12.98 8.70
N SER A 238 10.28 -12.51 9.14
CA SER A 238 10.06 -11.09 9.44
C SER A 238 10.33 -10.76 10.90
N ASN A 239 11.11 -9.69 11.14
CA ASN A 239 11.67 -9.33 12.45
C ASN A 239 12.61 -10.37 13.07
N ARG A 240 13.16 -11.28 12.27
CA ARG A 240 14.12 -12.31 12.68
C ARG A 240 15.14 -11.80 13.70
N ASP A 241 15.32 -12.55 14.78
CA ASP A 241 16.27 -12.23 15.85
C ASP A 241 16.03 -10.83 16.44
N CYS A 242 14.75 -10.40 16.46
CA CYS A 242 14.29 -9.06 16.83
C CYS A 242 14.88 -7.90 16.00
N VAL A 243 15.31 -8.16 14.76
CA VAL A 243 15.81 -7.13 13.83
C VAL A 243 14.66 -6.61 12.97
N LEU A 244 14.14 -5.43 13.29
CA LEU A 244 12.94 -4.88 12.65
C LEU A 244 13.15 -4.56 11.16
N ASP A 245 12.29 -5.13 10.33
CA ASP A 245 12.28 -4.93 8.86
C ASP A 245 11.17 -3.97 8.37
N GLY A 246 10.25 -3.60 9.26
CA GLY A 246 9.10 -2.75 8.97
C GLY A 246 7.97 -3.43 8.20
N VAL A 247 7.92 -4.76 8.15
CA VAL A 247 6.95 -5.57 7.40
C VAL A 247 5.91 -6.21 8.31
N GLN A 248 6.32 -6.82 9.44
CA GLN A 248 5.44 -7.52 10.40
C GLN A 248 4.43 -8.45 9.71
N ARG A 249 4.93 -9.21 8.73
CA ARG A 249 4.16 -10.14 7.92
C ARG A 249 5.04 -11.23 7.34
N GLU A 250 4.49 -12.44 7.32
CA GLU A 250 5.03 -13.56 6.57
C GLU A 250 3.96 -14.19 5.68
N ASN A 251 4.39 -14.73 4.54
CA ASN A 251 3.53 -15.46 3.63
C ASN A 251 4.13 -16.81 3.25
N VAL A 252 3.33 -17.86 3.31
CA VAL A 252 3.61 -19.14 2.64
C VAL A 252 2.82 -19.20 1.34
N ILE A 253 3.53 -19.36 0.23
CA ILE A 253 3.00 -19.22 -1.13
C ILE A 253 3.05 -20.57 -1.86
N PHE A 254 1.94 -20.94 -2.50
CA PHE A 254 1.82 -22.11 -3.36
C PHE A 254 1.27 -21.72 -4.74
N GLU A 255 2.05 -21.94 -5.80
CA GLU A 255 1.59 -21.75 -7.18
C GLU A 255 0.65 -22.90 -7.61
N ALA A 256 0.92 -24.11 -7.12
CA ALA A 256 0.16 -25.32 -7.38
C ALA A 256 0.10 -26.21 -6.11
N PRO A 257 -0.74 -25.86 -5.10
CA PRO A 257 -0.85 -26.64 -3.87
C PRO A 257 -1.39 -28.04 -4.15
N LEU A 258 -0.96 -29.02 -3.36
CA LEU A 258 -1.58 -30.36 -3.37
C LEU A 258 -2.97 -30.31 -2.72
N PRO A 259 -3.92 -31.14 -3.18
CA PRO A 259 -5.17 -31.30 -2.47
C PRO A 259 -4.93 -31.95 -1.10
N GLY A 260 -5.82 -31.66 -0.15
CA GLY A 260 -5.79 -32.19 1.19
C GLY A 260 -5.67 -31.11 2.27
N ARG A 261 -5.32 -31.57 3.47
CA ARG A 261 -5.41 -30.78 4.70
C ARG A 261 -4.11 -30.06 5.02
N TYR A 262 -4.19 -28.74 5.15
CA TYR A 262 -3.12 -27.88 5.62
C TYR A 262 -3.39 -27.47 7.06
N ARG A 263 -2.33 -27.34 7.87
CA ARG A 263 -2.42 -26.86 9.25
C ARG A 263 -1.50 -25.66 9.43
N VAL A 264 -2.00 -24.64 10.13
CA VAL A 264 -1.30 -23.37 10.30
C VAL A 264 -1.14 -23.08 11.78
N TYR A 265 0.08 -22.64 12.13
CA TYR A 265 0.46 -22.28 13.48
C TYR A 265 1.13 -20.90 13.45
N ALA A 266 1.02 -20.19 14.58
CA ALA A 266 1.76 -18.97 14.87
C ALA A 266 2.80 -19.30 15.93
N ASN A 267 4.08 -19.19 15.58
CA ASN A 267 5.17 -19.47 16.48
C ASN A 267 5.84 -18.17 16.93
N LEU A 268 5.60 -17.76 18.17
CA LEU A 268 6.35 -16.66 18.75
C LEU A 268 7.79 -17.14 18.98
N TYR A 269 8.71 -16.71 18.14
CA TYR A 269 10.14 -17.04 18.28
C TYR A 269 10.70 -16.27 19.48
N ASP A 270 10.55 -14.94 19.46
CA ASP A 270 10.90 -14.03 20.54
C ASP A 270 9.84 -12.91 20.66
N ALA A 271 9.54 -12.53 21.90
CA ALA A 271 8.61 -11.44 22.20
C ALA A 271 9.24 -10.05 22.00
N CYS A 272 10.55 -9.95 21.83
CA CYS A 272 11.27 -8.72 21.53
C CYS A 272 10.96 -7.54 22.50
N GLY A 273 10.66 -7.87 23.76
CA GLY A 273 10.30 -6.90 24.80
C GLY A 273 8.82 -6.50 24.85
N GLU A 274 7.98 -7.03 23.96
CA GLU A 274 6.53 -6.81 23.95
C GLU A 274 5.82 -7.85 24.82
N ALA A 275 4.78 -7.43 25.55
CA ALA A 275 4.01 -8.35 26.40
C ALA A 275 3.09 -9.28 25.60
N SER A 276 2.61 -8.81 24.44
CA SER A 276 1.71 -9.53 23.56
C SER A 276 1.68 -8.91 22.17
N ALA A 277 1.36 -9.71 21.16
CA ALA A 277 1.06 -9.23 19.81
C ALA A 277 -0.28 -9.80 19.33
N ARG A 278 -1.09 -8.95 18.70
CA ARG A 278 -2.29 -9.38 18.00
C ARG A 278 -1.90 -9.74 16.58
N TYR A 279 -2.34 -10.91 16.12
CA TYR A 279 -2.11 -11.36 14.75
C TYR A 279 -3.41 -11.56 13.99
N GLU A 280 -3.30 -11.45 12.68
CA GLU A 280 -4.34 -11.81 11.71
C GLU A 280 -3.76 -12.80 10.69
N LEU A 281 -4.43 -13.95 10.57
CA LEU A 281 -4.18 -14.95 9.55
C LEU A 281 -5.22 -14.83 8.44
N THR A 282 -4.77 -14.75 7.20
CA THR A 282 -5.62 -14.89 6.02
C THR A 282 -5.17 -16.05 5.13
N VAL A 283 -6.14 -16.73 4.51
CA VAL A 283 -5.90 -17.68 3.43
C VAL A 283 -6.54 -17.10 2.19
N ASN A 284 -5.73 -16.89 1.16
CA ASN A 284 -6.10 -16.23 -0.07
C ASN A 284 -5.93 -17.22 -1.23
N THR A 285 -6.95 -17.37 -2.06
CA THR A 285 -6.97 -18.31 -3.18
C THR A 285 -7.25 -17.58 -4.47
N ARG A 286 -6.63 -18.03 -5.56
CA ARG A 286 -6.94 -17.54 -6.90
C ARG A 286 -8.38 -17.88 -7.27
N ALA A 287 -9.13 -16.88 -7.74
CA ALA A 287 -10.45 -17.04 -8.32
C ALA A 287 -10.49 -16.45 -9.75
N PRO A 288 -11.43 -16.89 -10.60
CA PRO A 288 -11.71 -16.21 -11.87
C PRO A 288 -12.16 -14.76 -11.62
N GLY A 289 -11.64 -13.82 -12.41
CA GLY A 289 -12.07 -12.42 -12.35
C GLY A 289 -13.38 -12.18 -13.11
N ALA A 290 -13.84 -10.92 -13.09
CA ALA A 290 -15.10 -10.50 -13.72
C ALA A 290 -15.09 -10.65 -15.26
N GLU A 291 -13.92 -10.57 -15.89
CA GLU A 291 -13.74 -10.73 -17.33
C GLU A 291 -13.06 -12.05 -17.67
N GLU A 292 -13.36 -12.60 -18.85
CA GLU A 292 -12.72 -13.81 -19.34
C GLU A 292 -11.19 -13.64 -19.43
N GLY A 293 -10.46 -14.62 -18.90
CA GLY A 293 -8.99 -14.60 -18.87
C GLY A 293 -8.39 -13.66 -17.81
N THR A 294 -9.21 -13.13 -16.90
CA THR A 294 -8.74 -12.40 -15.72
C THR A 294 -8.86 -13.23 -14.45
N PHE A 295 -8.11 -12.82 -13.43
CA PHE A 295 -8.07 -13.44 -12.12
C PHE A 295 -8.23 -12.40 -11.03
N GLU A 296 -8.71 -12.86 -9.89
CA GLU A 296 -8.74 -12.08 -8.65
C GLU A 296 -8.22 -12.93 -7.48
N VAL A 297 -7.91 -12.25 -6.38
CA VAL A 297 -7.52 -12.89 -5.12
C VAL A 297 -8.75 -12.92 -4.21
N ALA A 298 -9.28 -14.11 -3.95
CA ALA A 298 -10.40 -14.30 -3.03
C ALA A 298 -9.89 -14.74 -1.65
N GLN A 299 -10.25 -14.01 -0.60
CA GLN A 299 -9.96 -14.42 0.77
C GLN A 299 -10.94 -15.52 1.19
N SER A 300 -10.46 -16.76 1.30
CA SER A 300 -11.26 -17.91 1.71
C SER A 300 -11.36 -18.07 3.23
N LYS A 301 -10.38 -17.53 3.97
CA LYS A 301 -10.37 -17.59 5.44
C LYS A 301 -9.73 -16.35 6.04
N ARG A 302 -10.27 -15.90 7.17
CA ARG A 302 -9.68 -14.86 8.02
C ARG A 302 -9.88 -15.24 9.48
N LEU A 303 -8.82 -15.14 10.27
CA LEU A 303 -8.83 -15.39 11.70
C LEU A 303 -7.95 -14.37 12.38
N VAL A 304 -8.33 -13.98 13.59
CA VAL A 304 -7.57 -13.08 14.43
C VAL A 304 -7.26 -13.81 15.73
N GLY A 305 -6.07 -13.64 16.25
CA GLY A 305 -5.66 -14.18 17.54
C GLY A 305 -4.66 -13.27 18.23
N ASN A 306 -4.12 -13.77 19.34
CA ASN A 306 -3.07 -13.09 20.08
C ASN A 306 -2.02 -14.10 20.50
N VAL A 307 -0.78 -13.66 20.58
CA VAL A 307 0.30 -14.34 21.30
C VAL A 307 0.72 -13.48 22.50
N ILE A 308 1.12 -14.13 23.57
CA ILE A 308 1.70 -13.50 24.76
C ILE A 308 3.15 -13.96 24.93
N ASP A 309 3.96 -13.13 25.58
CA ASP A 309 5.39 -13.36 25.82
C ASP A 309 5.73 -14.77 26.36
N LEU A 310 4.87 -15.34 27.23
CA LEU A 310 5.02 -16.69 27.79
C LEU A 310 4.99 -17.81 26.74
N GLN A 311 4.56 -17.53 25.51
CA GLN A 311 4.53 -18.48 24.39
C GLN A 311 5.81 -18.46 23.56
N ALA A 312 6.71 -17.48 23.79
CA ALA A 312 8.00 -17.40 23.13
C ALA A 312 8.81 -18.67 23.38
N ASN A 313 9.38 -19.25 22.32
CA ASN A 313 10.04 -20.55 22.42
C ASN A 313 11.26 -20.75 21.52
N SER A 314 11.78 -19.69 20.88
CA SER A 314 12.99 -19.76 20.03
C SER A 314 12.92 -20.84 18.93
N GLY A 315 11.70 -21.15 18.47
CA GLY A 315 11.44 -22.15 17.45
C GLY A 315 11.61 -23.61 17.91
N ASP A 316 11.62 -23.88 19.22
CA ASP A 316 11.69 -25.25 19.76
C ASP A 316 10.39 -26.04 19.54
N ARG A 317 9.29 -25.35 19.22
CA ARG A 317 7.97 -25.94 18.96
C ARG A 317 7.35 -25.28 17.74
N ARG A 318 6.28 -25.89 17.21
CA ARG A 318 5.48 -25.31 16.11
C ARG A 318 4.69 -24.06 16.53
N GLY A 319 4.68 -23.71 17.81
CA GLY A 319 3.86 -22.62 18.32
C GLY A 319 2.38 -22.96 18.52
N THR A 320 1.55 -21.91 18.51
CA THR A 320 0.11 -21.96 18.75
C THR A 320 -0.60 -22.43 17.49
N TYR A 321 -1.37 -23.50 17.58
CA TYR A 321 -2.26 -23.92 16.49
C TYR A 321 -3.34 -22.86 16.25
N ILE A 322 -3.43 -22.37 15.01
CA ILE A 322 -4.44 -21.37 14.62
C ILE A 322 -5.64 -22.07 13.98
N THR A 323 -5.39 -22.88 12.95
CA THR A 323 -6.44 -23.48 12.13
C THR A 323 -5.92 -24.60 11.24
N GLU A 324 -6.86 -25.33 10.67
CA GLU A 324 -6.67 -26.14 9.47
C GLU A 324 -7.67 -25.72 8.38
N PHE A 325 -7.35 -26.09 7.14
CA PHE A 325 -8.25 -25.96 5.99
C PHE A 325 -7.92 -27.03 4.95
N VAL A 326 -8.84 -27.28 4.03
CA VAL A 326 -8.69 -28.27 2.95
C VAL A 326 -8.72 -27.55 1.61
N LEU A 327 -7.78 -27.89 0.73
CA LEU A 327 -7.78 -27.47 -0.68
C LEU A 327 -8.10 -28.69 -1.55
N GLY A 328 -8.90 -28.52 -2.60
CA GLY A 328 -9.25 -29.57 -3.56
C GLY A 328 -9.95 -30.79 -2.92
N GLU A 329 -11.26 -30.89 -3.11
CA GLU A 329 -12.00 -32.15 -2.87
C GLU A 329 -11.80 -33.13 -4.04
#